data_AF-A0A920RHY8-F1
#
_entry.id   AF-A0A920RHY8-F1
#
_cell.length_a   1.000
_cell.length_b   1.000
_cell.length_c   1.000
_cell.angle_alpha   90.00
_cell.angle_beta   90.00
_cell.angle_gamma   90.00
#
_symmetry.space_group_name_H-M   'P 1'
#
loop_
_entity.id
_entity.type
_entity.pdbx_description
1 polymer ?
#
loop_
_entity_poly.entity_id
_entity_poly.type
_entity_poly.pdbx_seq_one_letter_code
_entity_poly.pdbx_strand_id
1 'polypeptide(L)'
;MDDGLFEQFPCESIYGMHNWPSMPVGQFGIRNGALLAGGALFDVTVNGRGSHGAFPQHANDPVLAASEMVMSLQQIVARRFDPLEAGVVSVTMFKGGDAYNVIPKVASIGGDGKGVFKRWTRSD
;
A
#
# COMPACT_ATOMS: atom_id res chain seq x y z
N MET A 1 -8.98 4.65 18.79
CA MET A 1 -8.86 4.94 20.25
C MET A 1 -10.17 5.44 20.81
N ASP A 2 -11.06 5.94 19.96
CA ASP A 2 -12.34 6.54 20.37
C ASP A 2 -13.43 5.51 20.74
N ASP A 3 -13.10 4.21 20.75
CA ASP A 3 -14.01 3.11 21.10
C ASP A 3 -14.17 2.93 22.64
N GLY A 4 -13.70 3.88 23.45
CA GLY A 4 -13.90 3.94 24.89
C GLY A 4 -13.09 2.93 25.73
N LEU A 5 -12.15 2.19 25.13
CA LEU A 5 -11.37 1.16 25.83
C LEU A 5 -10.67 1.69 27.09
N PHE A 6 -10.02 2.85 27.00
CA PHE A 6 -9.25 3.42 28.11
C PHE A 6 -10.11 4.26 29.08
N GLU A 7 -11.35 4.56 28.72
CA GLU A 7 -12.34 5.10 29.66
C GLU A 7 -12.86 4.00 30.59
N GLN A 8 -13.08 2.80 30.05
CA GLN A 8 -13.48 1.62 30.83
C GLN A 8 -12.32 1.02 31.63
N PHE A 9 -11.10 1.06 31.09
CA PHE A 9 -9.90 0.49 31.71
C PHE A 9 -8.75 1.51 31.68
N PRO A 10 -8.69 2.45 32.65
CA PRO A 10 -7.63 3.44 32.70
C PRO A 10 -6.28 2.77 32.97
N CYS A 11 -5.26 3.13 32.19
CA CYS A 11 -3.88 2.64 32.33
C CYS A 11 -2.87 3.78 32.19
N GLU A 12 -1.80 3.76 32.99
CA GLU A 12 -0.73 4.75 32.93
C GLU A 12 0.29 4.46 31.82
N SER A 13 0.45 3.18 31.45
CA SER A 13 1.39 2.75 30.41
C SER A 13 0.96 1.45 29.75
N ILE A 14 1.35 1.28 28.49
CA ILE A 14 1.07 0.09 27.68
C ILE A 14 2.40 -0.47 27.18
N TYR A 15 2.59 -1.78 27.36
CA TYR A 15 3.77 -2.49 26.87
C TYR A 15 3.34 -3.57 25.89
N GLY A 16 4.09 -3.71 24.80
CA GLY A 16 3.92 -4.77 23.82
C GLY A 16 5.27 -5.33 23.44
N MET A 17 5.31 -6.64 23.16
CA MET A 17 6.53 -7.32 22.71
C MET A 17 6.17 -8.23 21.53
N HIS A 18 7.06 -8.27 20.55
CA HIS A 18 7.00 -9.21 19.44
C HIS A 18 8.33 -9.94 19.37
N ASN A 19 8.31 -11.27 19.20
CA ASN A 19 9.54 -12.01 18.99
C ASN A 19 10.18 -11.61 17.65
N TRP A 20 11.49 -11.45 17.63
CA TRP A 20 12.24 -11.15 16.42
C TRP A 20 13.18 -12.32 16.12
N PRO A 21 12.83 -13.24 15.21
CA PRO A 21 13.56 -14.51 15.03
C PRO A 21 15.06 -14.36 14.73
N SER A 22 15.47 -13.23 14.16
CA SER A 22 16.88 -12.96 13.85
C SER A 22 17.65 -12.31 15.01
N MET A 23 17.04 -12.09 16.17
CA MET A 23 17.71 -11.55 17.37
C MET A 23 18.11 -12.69 18.31
N PRO A 24 19.31 -12.65 18.94
CA PRO A 24 19.72 -13.69 19.88
C PRO A 24 18.76 -13.83 21.06
N VAL A 25 18.58 -15.07 21.53
CA VAL A 25 17.75 -15.37 22.70
C VAL A 25 18.27 -14.63 23.93
N GLY A 26 17.35 -14.08 24.73
CA GLY A 26 17.66 -13.33 25.95
C GLY A 26 18.02 -11.86 25.72
N GLN A 27 18.00 -11.38 24.47
CA GLN A 27 18.19 -9.97 24.15
C GLN A 27 16.86 -9.28 23.87
N PHE A 28 16.81 -7.97 24.14
CA PHE A 28 15.66 -7.12 23.87
C PHE A 28 16.13 -5.90 23.07
N GLY A 29 15.49 -5.66 21.92
CA GLY A 29 15.67 -4.44 21.15
C GLY A 29 14.57 -3.44 21.46
N ILE A 30 14.94 -2.23 21.88
CA ILE A 30 14.01 -1.11 22.07
C ILE A 30 14.50 0.12 21.34
N ARG A 31 13.57 0.99 20.95
CA ARG A 31 13.86 2.28 20.34
C ARG A 31 12.88 3.32 20.88
N ASN A 32 13.37 4.52 21.14
CA ASN A 32 12.49 5.67 21.42
C ASN A 32 11.87 6.19 20.11
N GLY A 33 10.55 6.41 20.12
CA GLY A 33 9.78 6.85 18.96
C GLY A 33 9.28 5.70 18.09
N ALA A 34 9.00 5.99 16.81
CA ALA A 34 8.46 5.00 15.88
C ALA A 34 9.43 3.82 15.69
N LEU A 35 8.96 2.61 16.01
CA LEU A 35 9.72 1.37 15.87
C LEU A 35 9.52 0.72 14.49
N LEU A 36 8.29 0.70 13.99
CA LEU A 36 7.90 0.10 12.71
C LEU A 36 7.14 1.08 11.83
N ALA A 37 7.14 0.83 10.52
CA ALA A 37 6.32 1.57 9.56
C ALA A 37 4.84 1.18 9.69
N GLY A 38 3.95 2.17 9.60
CA GLY A 38 2.54 1.92 9.36
C GLY A 38 2.34 1.37 7.94
N GLY A 39 1.27 0.60 7.74
CA GLY A 39 0.95 0.01 6.45
C GLY A 39 -0.51 0.24 6.05
N ALA A 40 -0.76 0.33 4.75
CA ALA A 40 -2.09 0.34 4.16
C ALA A 40 -2.13 -0.59 2.95
N LEU A 41 -3.28 -1.22 2.71
CA LEU A 41 -3.54 -2.01 1.51
C LEU A 41 -4.36 -1.17 0.53
N PHE A 42 -4.21 -1.46 -0.76
CA PHE A 42 -5.05 -0.85 -1.80
C PHE A 42 -5.45 -1.86 -2.87
N ASP A 43 -6.64 -1.66 -3.40
CA ASP A 43 -7.19 -2.37 -4.56
C ASP A 43 -7.79 -1.33 -5.51
N VAL A 44 -7.43 -1.43 -6.79
CA VAL A 44 -7.88 -0.53 -7.85
C VAL A 44 -8.45 -1.37 -8.98
N THR A 45 -9.67 -1.03 -9.41
CA THR A 45 -10.32 -1.64 -10.57
C THR A 45 -10.45 -0.60 -11.67
N VAL A 46 -9.85 -0.89 -12.83
CA VAL A 46 -9.88 -0.05 -14.02
C VAL A 46 -10.92 -0.60 -14.99
N ASN A 47 -11.98 0.16 -15.22
CA ASN A 47 -13.05 -0.19 -16.14
C ASN A 47 -12.78 0.44 -17.51
N GLY A 48 -12.82 -0.38 -18.55
CA GLY A 48 -12.63 0.01 -19.94
C GLY A 48 -13.76 -0.49 -20.83
N ARG A 49 -13.44 -0.62 -22.12
CA ARG A 49 -14.34 -1.19 -23.13
C ARG A 49 -13.56 -2.22 -23.92
N GLY A 50 -14.03 -3.47 -23.89
CA GLY A 50 -13.37 -4.56 -24.60
C GLY A 50 -13.62 -4.54 -26.11
N SER A 51 -12.70 -5.15 -26.85
CA SER A 51 -12.76 -5.33 -28.31
C SER A 51 -11.90 -6.52 -28.72
N HIS A 52 -12.06 -7.01 -29.93
CA HIS A 52 -11.07 -7.90 -30.53
C HIS A 52 -9.74 -7.13 -30.69
N GLY A 53 -8.61 -7.77 -30.42
CA GLY A 53 -7.28 -7.13 -30.37
C GLY A 53 -6.85 -6.47 -31.68
N ALA A 54 -7.42 -6.89 -32.81
CA ALA A 54 -7.21 -6.26 -34.11
C ALA A 54 -8.02 -4.97 -34.34
N PHE A 55 -8.92 -4.59 -33.43
CA PHE A 55 -9.74 -3.37 -33.54
C PHE A 55 -9.65 -2.51 -32.26
N PRO A 56 -8.45 -1.99 -31.93
CA PRO A 56 -8.23 -1.20 -30.72
C PRO A 56 -9.01 0.13 -30.69
N GLN A 57 -9.31 0.72 -31.86
CA GLN A 57 -10.11 1.95 -31.96
C GLN A 57 -11.57 1.79 -31.46
N HIS A 58 -12.02 0.57 -31.22
CA HIS A 58 -13.33 0.26 -30.63
C HIS A 58 -13.25 -0.09 -29.14
N ALA A 59 -12.04 -0.04 -28.55
CA ALA A 59 -11.78 -0.31 -27.15
C ALA A 59 -11.31 0.93 -26.39
N ASN A 60 -11.51 0.88 -25.08
CA ASN A 60 -10.76 1.67 -24.12
C ASN A 60 -9.97 0.65 -23.29
N ASP A 61 -8.68 0.50 -23.56
CA ASP A 61 -7.88 -0.61 -23.02
C ASP A 61 -7.54 -0.41 -21.53
N PRO A 62 -8.12 -1.21 -20.62
CA PRO A 62 -7.87 -1.07 -19.19
C PRO A 62 -6.50 -1.65 -18.77
N VAL A 63 -5.91 -2.57 -19.55
CA VAL A 63 -4.58 -3.14 -19.26
C VAL A 63 -3.51 -2.09 -19.52
N LEU A 64 -3.63 -1.35 -20.62
CA LEU A 64 -2.73 -0.25 -20.92
C LEU A 64 -2.81 0.85 -19.85
N ALA A 65 -4.03 1.27 -19.50
CA ALA A 65 -4.26 2.28 -18.47
C ALA A 65 -3.72 1.84 -17.08
N ALA A 66 -3.97 0.59 -16.67
CA ALA A 66 -3.45 0.05 -15.42
C ALA A 66 -1.90 -0.03 -15.42
N SER A 67 -1.29 -0.33 -16.56
CA SER A 67 0.18 -0.35 -16.70
C SER A 67 0.79 1.04 -16.49
N GLU A 68 0.18 2.08 -17.07
CA GLU A 68 0.61 3.47 -16.82
C GLU A 68 0.42 3.89 -15.36
N MET A 69 -0.65 3.42 -14.71
CA MET A 69 -0.85 3.66 -13.27
C MET A 69 0.28 3.03 -12.44
N VAL A 70 0.67 1.77 -12.72
CA VAL A 70 1.77 1.10 -12.00
C VAL A 70 3.08 1.87 -12.11
N MET A 71 3.41 2.34 -13.32
CA MET A 71 4.61 3.16 -13.53
C MET A 71 4.51 4.51 -12.82
N SER A 72 3.34 5.14 -12.83
CA SER A 72 3.10 6.43 -12.19
C SER A 72 3.14 6.35 -10.66
N LEU A 73 2.67 5.25 -10.07
CA LEU A 73 2.72 5.01 -8.62
C LEU A 73 4.15 5.08 -8.07
N GLN A 74 5.16 4.72 -8.87
CA GLN A 74 6.57 4.80 -8.46
C GLN A 74 7.01 6.24 -8.16
N GLN A 75 6.34 7.23 -8.76
CA GLN A 75 6.64 8.64 -8.53
C GLN A 75 6.26 9.09 -7.11
N ILE A 76 5.37 8.38 -6.41
CA ILE A 76 4.99 8.72 -5.03
C ILE A 76 6.26 8.73 -4.16
N VAL A 77 6.98 7.62 -4.09
CA VAL A 77 8.21 7.55 -3.30
C VAL A 77 9.31 8.37 -3.95
N ALA A 78 9.49 8.29 -5.27
CA ALA A 78 10.62 8.92 -5.94
C ALA A 78 10.55 10.46 -5.99
N ARG A 79 9.35 11.07 -5.88
CA ARG A 79 9.15 12.50 -6.12
C ARG A 79 8.28 13.21 -5.07
N ARG A 80 7.56 12.48 -4.21
CA ARG A 80 6.65 13.08 -3.21
C ARG A 80 7.08 12.85 -1.76
N PHE A 81 7.98 11.90 -1.50
CA PHE A 81 8.55 11.71 -0.17
C PHE A 81 9.77 12.61 0.03
N ASP A 82 9.96 13.11 1.26
CA ASP A 82 11.24 13.65 1.68
C ASP A 82 12.29 12.53 1.53
N PRO A 83 13.43 12.77 0.86
CA PRO A 83 14.47 11.75 0.69
C PRO A 83 15.04 11.21 2.01
N LEU A 84 14.82 11.88 3.14
CA LEU A 84 15.18 11.43 4.49
C LEU A 84 14.06 10.63 5.19
N GLU A 85 12.90 10.47 4.55
CA GLU A 85 11.78 9.68 5.05
C GLU A 85 11.67 8.35 4.33
N ALA A 86 11.27 7.32 5.09
CA ALA A 86 11.08 5.98 4.56
C ALA A 86 9.64 5.82 4.05
N GLY A 87 9.51 5.51 2.77
CA GLY A 87 8.26 5.16 2.11
C GLY A 87 8.44 3.97 1.17
N VAL A 88 7.43 3.10 1.11
CA VAL A 88 7.36 1.99 0.15
C VAL A 88 5.98 1.99 -0.49
N VAL A 89 5.93 1.80 -1.81
CA VAL A 89 4.71 1.49 -2.54
C VAL A 89 4.99 0.26 -3.37
N SER A 90 4.25 -0.81 -3.11
CA SER A 90 4.39 -2.09 -3.80
C SER A 90 3.10 -2.40 -4.54
N VAL A 91 3.17 -2.56 -5.86
CA VAL A 91 2.08 -3.19 -6.63
C VAL A 91 2.40 -4.67 -6.71
N THR A 92 1.66 -5.48 -5.97
CA THR A 92 1.92 -6.93 -5.84
C THR A 92 0.88 -7.78 -6.57
N MET A 93 -0.20 -7.17 -7.05
CA MET A 93 -1.22 -7.79 -7.87
C MET A 93 -1.44 -6.98 -9.15
N PHE A 94 -1.47 -7.67 -10.29
CA PHE A 94 -1.94 -7.14 -11.56
C PHE A 94 -2.73 -8.25 -12.27
N LYS A 95 -4.00 -8.01 -12.60
CA LYS A 95 -4.87 -8.94 -13.31
C LYS A 95 -5.56 -8.23 -14.46
N GLY A 96 -5.68 -8.88 -15.62
CA GLY A 96 -6.41 -8.33 -16.76
C GLY A 96 -6.44 -9.27 -17.95
N GLY A 97 -7.65 -9.55 -18.45
CA GLY A 97 -7.89 -10.40 -19.62
C GLY A 97 -7.59 -11.89 -19.42
N ASP A 98 -8.21 -12.71 -20.28
CA ASP A 98 -8.11 -14.17 -20.24
C ASP A 98 -7.82 -14.78 -21.63
N ALA A 99 -7.70 -13.95 -22.68
CA ALA A 99 -7.51 -14.39 -24.06
C ALA A 99 -6.45 -13.55 -24.76
N TYR A 100 -5.67 -14.19 -25.65
CA TYR A 100 -4.52 -13.57 -26.32
C TYR A 100 -4.89 -12.44 -27.31
N ASN A 101 -6.12 -12.45 -27.83
CA ASN A 101 -6.57 -11.56 -28.91
C ASN A 101 -7.82 -10.76 -28.54
N VAL A 102 -8.08 -10.53 -27.25
CA VAL A 102 -9.21 -9.72 -26.76
C VAL A 102 -8.69 -8.67 -25.79
N ILE A 103 -9.00 -7.41 -26.07
CA ILE A 103 -8.85 -6.32 -25.10
C ILE A 103 -9.96 -6.50 -24.06
N PRO A 104 -9.64 -6.66 -22.75
CA PRO A 104 -10.64 -6.93 -21.74
C PRO A 104 -11.48 -5.69 -21.39
N LYS A 105 -12.56 -5.91 -20.65
CA LYS A 105 -13.39 -4.82 -20.11
C LYS A 105 -12.87 -4.27 -18.78
N VAL A 106 -12.05 -5.04 -18.07
CA VAL A 106 -11.57 -4.71 -16.73
C VAL A 106 -10.11 -5.16 -16.57
N ALA A 107 -9.33 -4.36 -15.86
CA ALA A 107 -8.06 -4.76 -15.25
C ALA A 107 -8.07 -4.33 -13.77
N SER A 108 -7.34 -5.03 -12.92
CA SER A 108 -7.22 -4.71 -11.50
C SER A 108 -5.76 -4.72 -11.06
N ILE A 109 -5.38 -3.74 -10.26
CA ILE A 109 -4.09 -3.71 -9.58
C ILE A 109 -4.32 -3.62 -8.07
N GLY A 110 -3.40 -4.15 -7.29
CA GLY A 110 -3.45 -4.02 -5.85
C GLY A 110 -2.09 -4.21 -5.21
N GLY A 111 -2.00 -3.88 -3.93
CA GLY A 111 -0.79 -4.04 -3.17
C GLY A 111 -0.81 -3.27 -1.86
N ASP A 112 0.36 -2.86 -1.41
CA ASP A 112 0.54 -2.24 -0.11
C ASP A 112 1.48 -1.03 -0.14
N GLY A 113 1.24 -0.11 0.77
CA GLY A 113 2.09 1.03 1.05
C GLY A 113 2.62 0.96 2.48
N LYS A 114 3.88 1.36 2.69
CA LYS A 114 4.50 1.53 4.01
C LYS A 114 4.99 2.95 4.18
N GLY A 115 4.87 3.49 5.39
CA GLY A 115 5.41 4.80 5.74
C GLY A 115 5.77 4.89 7.22
N VAL A 116 6.86 5.59 7.53
CA VAL A 116 7.21 5.92 8.92
C VAL A 116 6.68 7.31 9.22
N PHE A 117 5.54 7.39 9.89
CA PHE A 117 4.95 8.67 10.28
C PHE A 117 5.78 9.32 11.38
N LYS A 118 6.39 10.48 11.12
CA LYS A 118 6.96 11.33 12.17
C LYS A 118 5.82 12.03 12.90
N ARG A 119 5.45 11.48 14.06
CA ARG A 119 4.61 12.11 15.09
C ARG A 119 3.18 12.43 14.63
N TRP A 120 2.22 11.62 15.07
CA TRP A 120 0.81 11.97 15.09
C TRP A 120 0.58 13.01 16.19
N THR A 121 1.03 14.25 16.00
CA THR A 121 0.49 15.36 16.80
C THR A 121 -0.83 15.76 16.16
N ARG A 122 -1.94 15.54 16.88
CA ARG A 122 -3.12 16.40 16.75
C ARG A 122 -2.59 17.83 16.71
N SER A 123 -2.78 18.50 15.57
CA SER A 123 -2.92 19.95 15.60
C SER A 123 -4.25 20.19 16.30
N ASP A 124 -4.24 21.13 17.24
CA ASP A 124 -5.40 21.54 18.04
C ASP A 124 -6.63 21.87 17.16
#